data_AF-A0A0P4V2C5-F1
#
_entry.id   AF-A0A0P4V2C5-F1
#
_cell.length_a   1.000
_cell.length_b   1.000
_cell.length_c   1.000
_cell.angle_alpha   90.00
_cell.angle_beta   90.00
_cell.angle_gamma   90.00
#
_symmetry.space_group_name_H-M   'P 1'
#
loop_
_entity.id
_entity.type
_entity.pdbx_description
1 polymer ?
#
loop_
_entity_poly.entity_id
_entity_poly.type
_entity_poly.pdbx_seq_one_letter_code
_entity_poly.pdbx_strand_id
1 'polypeptide(L)'
;MGVFLAMSLALSSRASAIDTVTLVFNESRTSVPFSDFRRFVETGETQRTTLQSFFARIPNTSQAIRSTLTREIAIPRPLSERNFNNTIADFMLFQLSNALGSITVPDSLQPLRSALITSYRNNQSISILEVMSNYPINEMTVQLPRVERAYNRVNALAQRIPPALEANEFLFNLICNCPSASTLDRVASCP
;
A
#
# COMPACT_ATOMS: atom_id res chain seq x y z
N MET A 1 -31.31 -19.12 39.44
CA MET A 1 -31.25 -19.14 37.97
C MET A 1 -30.35 -17.99 37.53
N GLY A 2 -29.09 -18.27 37.18
CA GLY A 2 -28.14 -17.25 36.71
C GLY A 2 -27.66 -17.63 35.32
N VAL A 3 -28.00 -16.82 34.32
CA VAL A 3 -27.57 -17.00 32.94
C VAL A 3 -26.25 -16.25 32.75
N PHE A 4 -25.16 -16.96 32.51
CA PHE A 4 -23.90 -16.39 32.08
C PHE A 4 -23.98 -16.15 30.56
N LEU A 5 -23.98 -14.88 30.15
CA LEU A 5 -23.81 -14.47 28.76
C LEU A 5 -22.33 -14.67 28.36
N ALA A 6 -22.05 -15.70 27.55
CA ALA A 6 -20.76 -15.86 26.91
C ALA A 6 -20.67 -14.91 25.69
N MET A 7 -19.91 -13.83 25.83
CA MET A 7 -19.59 -12.90 24.75
C MET A 7 -18.49 -13.53 23.87
N SER A 8 -18.91 -14.29 22.86
CA SER A 8 -17.99 -14.86 21.87
C SER A 8 -17.41 -13.74 20.99
N LEU A 9 -16.13 -13.42 21.19
CA LEU A 9 -15.36 -12.57 20.28
C LEU A 9 -15.25 -13.29 18.92
N ALA A 10 -15.97 -12.77 17.92
CA ALA A 10 -15.75 -13.14 16.53
C ALA A 10 -14.38 -12.57 16.11
N LEU A 11 -13.34 -13.41 16.11
CA LEU A 11 -12.13 -13.11 15.35
C LEU A 11 -12.53 -13.11 13.87
N SER A 12 -12.73 -11.93 13.29
CA SER A 12 -12.77 -11.78 11.84
C SER A 12 -11.41 -12.18 11.28
N SER A 13 -11.24 -13.47 10.97
CA SER A 13 -10.18 -13.91 10.08
C SER A 13 -10.42 -13.22 8.74
N ARG A 14 -9.66 -12.15 8.46
CA ARG A 14 -9.57 -11.60 7.11
C ARG A 14 -9.13 -12.75 6.21
N ALA A 15 -10.06 -13.33 5.46
CA ALA A 15 -9.75 -14.37 4.49
C ALA A 15 -8.87 -13.71 3.42
N SER A 16 -7.58 -14.06 3.43
CA SER A 16 -6.68 -13.67 2.36
C SER A 16 -7.08 -14.43 1.11
N ALA A 17 -7.27 -13.74 -0.01
CA ALA A 17 -7.56 -14.39 -1.29
C ALA A 17 -6.32 -15.09 -1.89
N ILE A 18 -5.12 -14.72 -1.44
CA ILE A 18 -3.86 -15.33 -1.90
C ILE A 18 -3.65 -16.67 -1.22
N ASP A 19 -3.53 -17.72 -2.03
CA ASP A 19 -3.18 -19.06 -1.59
C ASP A 19 -1.66 -19.22 -1.54
N THR A 20 -0.99 -18.86 -2.64
CA THR A 20 0.45 -19.13 -2.83
C THR A 20 1.22 -17.87 -3.18
N VAL A 21 2.38 -17.70 -2.54
CA VAL A 21 3.34 -16.65 -2.85
C VAL A 21 4.67 -17.25 -3.30
N THR A 22 5.15 -16.79 -4.44
CA THR A 22 6.47 -17.11 -4.98
C THR A 22 7.45 -16.00 -4.63
N LEU A 23 8.40 -16.27 -3.76
CA LEU A 23 9.45 -15.34 -3.36
C LEU A 23 10.61 -15.45 -4.34
N VAL A 24 11.09 -14.31 -4.82
CA VAL A 24 12.21 -14.24 -5.78
C VAL A 24 13.31 -13.34 -5.22
N PHE A 25 14.53 -13.89 -5.17
CA PHE A 25 15.76 -13.17 -4.83
C PHE A 25 16.88 -13.62 -5.77
N ASN A 26 17.27 -12.74 -6.70
CA ASN A 26 18.17 -13.07 -7.81
C ASN A 26 17.68 -14.32 -8.57
N GLU A 27 18.51 -15.36 -8.70
CA GLU A 27 18.15 -16.63 -9.35
C GLU A 27 17.41 -17.59 -8.41
N SER A 28 17.41 -17.31 -7.10
CA SER A 28 16.72 -18.14 -6.12
C SER A 28 15.23 -17.84 -6.09
N ARG A 29 14.42 -18.90 -6.10
CA ARG A 29 12.97 -18.81 -5.99
C ARG A 29 12.40 -19.89 -5.08
N THR A 30 11.35 -19.56 -4.33
CA THR A 30 10.61 -20.53 -3.52
C THR A 30 9.13 -20.16 -3.48
N SER A 31 8.25 -21.15 -3.58
CA SER A 31 6.80 -20.95 -3.49
C SER A 31 6.31 -21.55 -2.18
N VAL A 32 5.55 -20.76 -1.43
CA VAL A 32 5.00 -21.15 -0.12
C VAL A 32 3.58 -20.61 0.03
N PRO A 33 2.76 -21.20 0.90
CA PRO A 33 1.46 -20.61 1.22
C PRO A 33 1.60 -19.20 1.78
N PHE A 34 0.70 -18.32 1.35
CA PHE A 34 0.74 -16.92 1.79
C PHE A 34 0.57 -16.79 3.31
N SER A 35 -0.20 -17.67 3.95
CA SER A 35 -0.36 -17.72 5.40
C SER A 35 0.96 -17.91 6.15
N ASP A 36 1.86 -18.74 5.62
CA ASP A 36 3.18 -18.96 6.21
C ASP A 36 4.13 -17.80 5.97
N PHE A 37 4.11 -17.26 4.75
CA PHE A 37 4.88 -16.06 4.45
C PHE A 37 4.44 -14.88 5.32
N ARG A 38 3.14 -14.69 5.48
CA ARG A 38 2.56 -13.67 6.35
C ARG A 38 2.99 -13.87 7.80
N ARG A 39 2.87 -15.10 8.34
CA ARG A 39 3.34 -15.42 9.70
C ARG A 39 4.82 -15.07 9.86
N PHE A 40 5.66 -15.43 8.90
CA PHE A 40 7.08 -15.09 8.91
C PHE A 40 7.31 -13.57 8.89
N VAL A 41 6.57 -12.83 8.07
CA VAL A 41 6.67 -11.38 7.99
C VAL A 41 6.32 -10.73 9.33
N GLU A 42 5.19 -11.14 9.92
CA GLU A 42 4.66 -10.59 11.18
C GLU A 42 5.50 -10.98 12.40
N THR A 43 5.83 -12.27 12.54
CA THR A 43 6.43 -12.83 13.78
C THR A 43 7.93 -13.10 13.66
N GLY A 44 8.42 -13.37 12.44
CA GLY A 44 9.76 -13.89 12.20
C GLY A 44 9.85 -15.41 12.28
N GLU A 45 8.78 -16.09 12.68
CA GLU A 45 8.72 -17.54 12.80
C GLU A 45 8.30 -18.19 11.48
N THR A 46 8.80 -19.39 11.23
CA THR A 46 8.44 -20.19 10.06
C THR A 46 8.18 -21.63 10.47
N GLN A 47 7.06 -22.19 9.99
CA GLN A 47 6.73 -23.61 10.19
C GLN A 47 7.26 -24.49 9.06
N ARG A 48 7.72 -23.87 7.96
CA ARG A 48 8.24 -24.56 6.78
C ARG A 48 9.76 -24.46 6.70
N THR A 49 10.41 -25.61 6.62
CA THR A 49 11.86 -25.72 6.43
C THR A 49 12.33 -25.09 5.12
N THR A 50 11.50 -25.11 4.06
CA THR A 50 11.80 -24.47 2.77
C THR A 50 11.93 -22.96 2.91
N LEU A 51 10.96 -22.32 3.57
CA LEU A 51 10.96 -20.88 3.83
C LEU A 51 12.11 -20.47 4.76
N GLN A 52 12.34 -21.27 5.81
CA GLN A 52 13.46 -21.09 6.73
C GLN A 52 14.80 -21.13 6.01
N SER A 53 15.02 -22.18 5.20
CA SER A 53 16.26 -22.36 4.45
C SER A 53 16.46 -21.27 3.40
N PHE A 54 15.37 -20.79 2.80
CA PHE A 54 15.41 -19.68 1.86
C PHE A 54 15.91 -18.39 2.53
N PHE A 55 15.30 -18.00 3.66
CA PHE A 55 15.69 -16.76 4.35
C PHE A 55 17.00 -16.86 5.12
N ALA A 56 17.40 -18.05 5.58
CA ALA A 56 18.71 -18.27 6.20
C ALA A 56 19.89 -17.94 5.26
N ARG A 57 19.69 -18.05 3.93
CA ARG A 57 20.69 -17.67 2.92
C ARG A 57 20.75 -16.16 2.66
N ILE A 58 19.77 -15.39 3.12
CA ILE A 58 19.64 -13.95 2.87
C ILE A 58 19.22 -13.19 4.14
N PRO A 59 19.96 -13.30 5.26
CA PRO A 59 19.52 -12.81 6.57
C PRO A 59 19.24 -11.30 6.61
N ASN A 60 20.06 -10.49 5.95
CA ASN A 60 19.85 -9.04 5.86
C ASN A 60 18.54 -8.71 5.12
N THR A 61 18.30 -9.37 3.99
CA THR A 61 17.05 -9.22 3.22
C THR A 61 15.85 -9.70 4.02
N SER A 62 15.98 -10.80 4.76
CA SER A 62 14.92 -11.32 5.64
C SER A 62 14.44 -10.26 6.62
N GLN A 63 15.36 -9.64 7.37
CA GLN A 63 15.02 -8.59 8.32
C GLN A 63 14.44 -7.36 7.64
N ALA A 64 15.04 -6.91 6.54
CA ALA A 64 14.58 -5.76 5.78
C ALA A 64 13.15 -5.96 5.24
N ILE A 65 12.84 -7.14 4.71
CA ILE A 65 11.52 -7.48 4.18
C ILE A 65 10.46 -7.49 5.27
N ARG A 66 10.75 -8.11 6.43
CA ARG A 66 9.83 -8.12 7.57
C ARG A 66 9.45 -6.70 8.00
N SER A 67 10.47 -5.85 8.19
CA SER A 67 10.26 -4.47 8.59
C SER A 67 9.52 -3.68 7.51
N THR A 68 9.91 -3.82 6.24
CA THR A 68 9.34 -3.04 5.14
C THR A 68 7.88 -3.39 4.87
N LEU A 69 7.52 -4.68 4.89
CA LEU A 69 6.18 -5.12 4.56
C LEU A 69 5.16 -4.77 5.66
N THR A 70 5.59 -4.68 6.92
CA THR A 70 4.73 -4.35 8.07
C THR A 70 4.67 -2.86 8.38
N ARG A 71 5.60 -2.06 7.86
CA ARG A 71 5.66 -0.63 8.13
C ARG A 71 4.53 0.11 7.43
N GLU A 72 3.80 0.88 8.21
CA GLU A 72 2.69 1.69 7.72
C GLU A 72 3.20 2.93 6.97
N ILE A 73 2.40 3.38 6.00
CA ILE A 73 2.54 4.62 5.27
C ILE A 73 1.21 5.37 5.45
N ALA A 74 1.27 6.51 6.13
CA ALA A 74 0.11 7.40 6.23
C ALA A 74 -0.22 7.96 4.84
N ILE A 75 -1.46 7.81 4.39
CA ILE A 75 -1.86 8.24 3.05
C ILE A 75 -2.55 9.61 3.14
N PRO A 76 -1.98 10.67 2.56
CA PRO A 76 -2.59 11.97 2.55
C PRO A 76 -3.82 12.01 1.64
N ARG A 77 -4.76 12.92 1.94
CA ARG A 77 -6.02 13.08 1.20
C ARG A 77 -5.83 13.09 -0.34
N PRO A 78 -4.91 13.88 -0.93
CA PRO A 78 -4.77 13.97 -2.39
C PRO A 78 -4.40 12.63 -3.05
N LEU A 79 -3.73 11.73 -2.34
CA LEU A 79 -3.45 10.38 -2.83
C LEU A 79 -4.70 9.49 -2.79
N SER A 80 -5.47 9.57 -1.72
CA SER A 80 -6.69 8.77 -1.51
C SER A 80 -7.93 9.27 -2.29
N GLU A 81 -7.87 10.50 -2.81
CA GLU A 81 -8.98 11.12 -3.54
C GLU A 81 -9.48 10.27 -4.70
N ARG A 82 -10.79 10.36 -4.95
CA ARG A 82 -11.49 9.59 -5.99
C ARG A 82 -11.20 8.09 -5.89
N ASN A 83 -11.09 7.54 -4.67
CA ASN A 83 -10.75 6.13 -4.43
C ASN A 83 -9.43 5.74 -5.10
N PHE A 84 -8.40 6.54 -4.90
CA PHE A 84 -7.11 6.39 -5.56
C PHE A 84 -7.19 6.47 -7.09
N ASN A 85 -8.29 6.90 -7.71
CA ASN A 85 -8.42 7.00 -9.17
C ASN A 85 -7.87 8.34 -9.68
N ASN A 86 -6.55 8.50 -9.58
CA ASN A 86 -5.82 9.69 -10.02
C ASN A 86 -4.38 9.33 -10.42
N THR A 87 -3.74 10.16 -11.24
CA THR A 87 -2.40 9.91 -11.80
C THR A 87 -1.32 9.70 -10.74
N ILE A 88 -1.43 10.36 -9.59
CA ILE A 88 -0.47 10.25 -8.51
C ILE A 88 -0.57 8.86 -7.85
N ALA A 89 -1.80 8.41 -7.59
CA ALA A 89 -2.05 7.08 -7.07
C ALA A 89 -1.71 5.97 -8.08
N ASP A 90 -1.83 6.22 -9.38
CA ASP A 90 -1.39 5.27 -10.42
C ASP A 90 0.13 5.02 -10.36
N PHE A 91 0.93 6.05 -10.07
CA PHE A 91 2.36 5.87 -9.84
C PHE A 91 2.64 4.97 -8.62
N MET A 92 1.93 5.17 -7.51
CA MET A 92 2.04 4.30 -6.34
C MET A 92 1.67 2.84 -6.67
N LEU A 93 0.56 2.63 -7.39
CA LEU A 93 0.15 1.30 -7.84
C LEU A 93 1.20 0.66 -8.75
N PHE A 94 1.82 1.43 -9.63
CA PHE A 94 2.92 0.96 -10.48
C PHE A 94 4.13 0.51 -9.65
N GLN A 95 4.52 1.25 -8.61
CA GLN A 95 5.61 0.85 -7.71
C GLN A 95 5.28 -0.45 -6.97
N LEU A 96 4.05 -0.58 -6.46
CA LEU A 96 3.59 -1.78 -5.77
C LEU A 96 3.53 -2.98 -6.71
N SER A 97 2.95 -2.81 -7.91
CA SER A 97 2.87 -3.87 -8.93
C SER A 97 4.24 -4.40 -9.33
N ASN A 98 5.23 -3.52 -9.49
CA ASN A 98 6.62 -3.90 -9.79
C ASN A 98 7.28 -4.75 -8.70
N ALA A 99 6.89 -4.57 -7.43
CA ALA A 99 7.39 -5.38 -6.31
C ALA A 99 6.61 -6.68 -6.13
N LEU A 100 5.30 -6.65 -6.39
CA LEU A 100 4.39 -7.81 -6.29
C LEU A 100 4.32 -8.64 -7.57
N GLY A 101 5.25 -8.38 -8.52
CA GLY A 101 5.54 -9.26 -9.65
C GLY A 101 4.32 -9.62 -10.48
N SER A 102 3.30 -8.76 -10.51
CA SER A 102 2.11 -8.99 -11.33
C SER A 102 2.55 -9.03 -12.79
N ILE A 103 2.45 -10.21 -13.40
CA ILE A 103 2.86 -10.47 -14.80
C ILE A 103 1.90 -9.79 -15.79
N THR A 104 0.78 -9.25 -15.32
CA THR A 104 -0.29 -8.79 -16.20
C THR A 104 -0.18 -7.29 -16.41
N VAL A 105 0.13 -6.90 -17.65
CA VAL A 105 -0.17 -5.66 -18.40
C VAL A 105 -0.75 -4.46 -17.60
N PRO A 106 -0.34 -3.20 -17.87
CA PRO A 106 -0.85 -1.97 -17.24
C PRO A 106 -2.38 -1.86 -17.03
N ASP A 107 -3.20 -2.57 -17.81
CA ASP A 107 -4.66 -2.61 -17.67
C ASP A 107 -5.16 -3.40 -16.43
N SER A 108 -4.29 -4.14 -15.73
CA SER A 108 -4.66 -5.01 -14.60
C SER A 108 -4.49 -4.40 -13.20
N LEU A 109 -4.20 -3.10 -13.09
CA LEU A 109 -4.00 -2.46 -11.77
C LEU A 109 -5.28 -2.38 -10.93
N GLN A 110 -6.46 -2.64 -11.51
CA GLN A 110 -7.75 -2.53 -10.80
C GLN A 110 -7.88 -3.48 -9.59
N PRO A 111 -7.58 -4.79 -9.70
CA PRO A 111 -7.41 -5.67 -8.55
C PRO A 111 -6.52 -5.10 -7.44
N LEU A 112 -5.34 -4.57 -7.79
CA LEU A 112 -4.42 -3.97 -6.83
C LEU A 112 -4.97 -2.67 -6.23
N ARG A 113 -5.69 -1.86 -7.01
CA ARG A 113 -6.37 -0.66 -6.53
C ARG A 113 -7.47 -1.00 -5.54
N SER A 114 -8.25 -2.04 -5.80
CA SER A 114 -9.27 -2.54 -4.87
C SER A 114 -8.65 -2.98 -3.54
N ALA A 115 -7.52 -3.69 -3.60
CA ALA A 115 -6.74 -4.09 -2.44
C ALA A 115 -6.24 -2.89 -1.63
N LEU A 116 -5.75 -1.86 -2.34
CA LEU A 116 -5.28 -0.61 -1.76
C LEU A 116 -6.40 0.16 -1.05
N ILE A 117 -7.55 0.33 -1.72
CA ILE A 117 -8.75 0.96 -1.13
C ILE A 117 -9.16 0.22 0.14
N THR A 118 -9.23 -1.11 0.09
CA THR A 118 -9.62 -1.95 1.21
C THR A 118 -8.64 -1.83 2.39
N SER A 119 -7.34 -1.74 2.11
CA SER A 119 -6.31 -1.57 3.13
C SER A 119 -6.43 -0.20 3.82
N TYR A 120 -6.55 0.87 3.02
CA TYR A 120 -6.66 2.25 3.49
C TYR A 120 -7.90 2.51 4.37
N ARG A 121 -9.02 1.84 4.09
CA ARG A 121 -10.29 2.05 4.83
C ARG A 121 -10.21 1.75 6.32
N ASN A 122 -9.23 0.97 6.77
CA ASN A 122 -9.13 0.57 8.17
C ASN A 122 -8.59 1.68 9.09
N ASN A 123 -7.48 2.32 8.69
CA ASN A 123 -6.70 3.22 9.56
C ASN A 123 -6.12 4.42 8.79
N GLN A 124 -6.60 4.72 7.58
CA GLN A 124 -6.09 5.78 6.71
C GLN A 124 -4.59 5.65 6.36
N SER A 125 -4.04 4.47 6.61
CA SER A 125 -2.66 4.11 6.33
C SER A 125 -2.67 2.81 5.54
N ILE A 126 -1.53 2.48 4.96
CA ILE A 126 -1.35 1.21 4.27
C ILE A 126 -0.01 0.61 4.66
N SER A 127 0.04 -0.71 4.78
CA SER A 127 1.29 -1.48 4.68
C SER A 127 1.25 -2.36 3.43
N ILE A 128 2.42 -2.72 2.89
CA ILE A 128 2.46 -3.61 1.73
C ILE A 128 1.86 -4.99 2.08
N LEU A 129 2.07 -5.48 3.31
CA LEU A 129 1.49 -6.75 3.77
C LEU A 129 -0.05 -6.72 3.80
N GLU A 130 -0.66 -5.60 4.21
CA GLU A 130 -2.12 -5.45 4.17
C GLU A 130 -2.64 -5.40 2.74
N VAL A 131 -1.96 -4.66 1.86
CA VAL A 131 -2.32 -4.62 0.44
C VAL A 131 -2.23 -6.01 -0.18
N MET A 132 -1.20 -6.79 0.14
CA MET A 132 -1.08 -8.19 -0.29
C MET A 132 -2.24 -9.03 0.24
N SER A 133 -2.59 -8.90 1.52
CA SER A 133 -3.67 -9.68 2.14
C SER A 133 -5.04 -9.38 1.54
N ASN A 134 -5.23 -8.16 1.03
CA ASN A 134 -6.47 -7.71 0.39
C ASN A 134 -6.45 -7.87 -1.14
N TYR A 135 -5.36 -8.39 -1.73
CA TYR A 135 -5.23 -8.53 -3.18
C TYR A 135 -6.07 -9.73 -3.66
N PRO A 136 -7.13 -9.51 -4.49
CA PRO A 136 -7.99 -10.59 -4.98
C PRO A 136 -7.32 -11.39 -6.12
N ILE A 137 -6.23 -12.09 -5.82
CA ILE A 137 -5.53 -13.01 -6.72
C ILE A 137 -5.15 -14.28 -5.95
N ASN A 138 -5.06 -15.42 -6.65
CA ASN A 138 -4.75 -16.70 -6.02
C ASN A 138 -3.23 -16.90 -5.86
N GLU A 139 -2.45 -16.41 -6.82
CA GLU A 139 -1.00 -16.56 -6.87
C GLU A 139 -0.31 -15.21 -7.05
N MET A 140 0.77 -14.99 -6.30
CA MET A 140 1.52 -13.75 -6.31
C MET A 140 3.03 -14.03 -6.38
N THR A 141 3.78 -13.19 -7.10
CA THR A 141 5.25 -13.26 -7.12
C THR A 141 5.85 -12.05 -6.43
N VAL A 142 6.59 -12.22 -5.33
CA VAL A 142 7.22 -11.11 -4.61
C VAL A 142 8.68 -11.01 -4.99
N GLN A 143 9.04 -9.90 -5.63
CA GLN A 143 10.41 -9.56 -5.98
C GLN A 143 11.09 -8.90 -4.79
N LEU A 144 11.75 -9.68 -3.91
CA LEU A 144 12.26 -9.19 -2.63
C LEU A 144 13.17 -7.95 -2.76
N PRO A 145 14.13 -7.87 -3.71
CA PRO A 145 14.96 -6.66 -3.89
C PRO A 145 14.20 -5.41 -4.37
N ARG A 146 12.93 -5.56 -4.79
CA ARG A 146 12.08 -4.46 -5.26
C ARG A 146 11.13 -3.96 -4.17
N VAL A 147 10.84 -4.76 -3.14
CA VAL A 147 9.90 -4.41 -2.07
C VAL A 147 10.33 -3.15 -1.33
N GLU A 148 11.59 -3.07 -0.89
CA GLU A 148 12.13 -1.89 -0.20
C GLU A 148 12.12 -0.65 -1.08
N ARG A 149 12.48 -0.80 -2.36
CA ARG A 149 12.43 0.32 -3.32
C ARG A 149 11.00 0.81 -3.55
N ALA A 150 10.04 -0.09 -3.66
CA ALA A 150 8.63 0.28 -3.79
C ALA A 150 8.13 1.01 -2.55
N TYR A 151 8.39 0.47 -1.35
CA TYR A 151 8.07 1.11 -0.08
C TYR A 151 8.63 2.54 -0.01
N ASN A 152 9.95 2.69 -0.24
CA ASN A 152 10.61 3.98 -0.13
C ASN A 152 10.04 5.01 -1.12
N ARG A 153 9.70 4.59 -2.35
CA ARG A 153 9.10 5.48 -3.36
C ARG A 153 7.68 5.89 -2.99
N VAL A 154 6.87 4.95 -2.51
CA VAL A 154 5.49 5.24 -2.07
C VAL A 154 5.49 6.13 -0.83
N ASN A 155 6.35 5.84 0.15
CA ASN A 155 6.48 6.66 1.35
C ASN A 155 6.99 8.07 1.04
N ALA A 156 8.02 8.21 0.18
CA ALA A 156 8.50 9.51 -0.24
C ALA A 156 7.43 10.31 -1.00
N LEU A 157 6.61 9.64 -1.82
CA LEU A 157 5.48 10.27 -2.50
C LEU A 157 4.45 10.79 -1.48
N ALA A 158 4.05 9.96 -0.52
CA ALA A 158 3.10 10.31 0.52
C ALA A 158 3.57 11.49 1.39
N GLN A 159 4.87 11.57 1.68
CA GLN A 159 5.45 12.66 2.48
C GLN A 159 5.60 13.98 1.70
N ARG A 160 5.81 13.93 0.37
CA ARG A 160 6.12 15.11 -0.44
C ARG A 160 4.89 15.82 -1.01
N ILE A 161 3.77 15.13 -1.19
CA ILE A 161 2.58 15.71 -1.80
C ILE A 161 1.92 16.79 -0.93
N PRO A 162 1.67 16.57 0.38
CA PRO A 162 1.02 17.58 1.19
C PRO A 162 1.69 18.97 1.12
N PRO A 163 3.01 19.11 1.36
CA PRO A 163 3.64 20.43 1.32
C PRO A 163 3.69 21.06 -0.09
N ALA A 164 3.74 20.24 -1.15
CA ALA A 164 3.77 20.75 -2.51
C ALA A 164 2.43 21.38 -2.94
N LEU A 165 1.31 20.87 -2.42
CA LEU A 165 -0.01 21.41 -2.71
C LEU A 165 -0.32 22.65 -1.87
N GLU A 166 0.11 22.65 -0.59
CA GLU A 166 -0.01 23.82 0.29
C GLU A 166 0.76 25.03 -0.25
N ALA A 167 1.94 24.82 -0.84
CA ALA A 167 2.71 25.90 -1.48
C ALA A 167 1.98 26.54 -2.68
N ASN A 168 1.22 25.74 -3.44
CA ASN A 168 0.45 26.27 -4.57
C ASN A 168 -0.78 27.07 -4.12
N GLU A 169 -1.50 26.63 -3.08
CA GLU A 169 -2.63 27.40 -2.54
C GLU A 169 -2.20 28.78 -2.05
N PHE A 170 -1.01 28.89 -1.44
CA PHE A 170 -0.43 30.17 -1.06
C PHE A 170 -0.17 31.08 -2.26
N LEU A 171 0.38 30.54 -3.35
CA LEU A 171 0.63 31.29 -4.58
C LEU A 171 -0.68 31.77 -5.23
N PHE A 172 -1.72 30.93 -5.28
CA PHE A 172 -3.02 31.36 -5.80
C PHE A 172 -3.67 32.45 -4.94
N ASN A 173 -3.58 32.38 -3.61
CA ASN A 173 -4.09 33.45 -2.73
C ASN A 173 -3.29 34.76 -2.86
N LEU A 174 -1.99 34.69 -3.12
CA LEU A 174 -1.16 35.88 -3.39
C LEU A 174 -1.48 36.54 -4.73
N ILE A 175 -1.83 35.75 -5.74
CA ILE A 175 -2.21 36.25 -7.06
C ILE A 175 -3.67 36.75 -7.07
N CYS A 176 -4.56 36.12 -6.29
CA CYS A 176 -5.98 36.47 -6.17
C CYS A 176 -6.31 37.44 -5.03
N ASN A 177 -5.42 38.37 -4.69
CA ASN A 177 -5.78 39.55 -3.89
C ASN A 177 -6.58 40.53 -4.77
N CYS A 178 -7.86 40.24 -5.02
CA CYS A 178 -8.80 41.24 -5.52
C CYS A 178 -9.19 42.15 -4.34
N PRO A 179 -8.93 43.48 -4.40
CA PRO A 179 -9.46 44.39 -3.41
C PRO A 179 -10.99 44.30 -3.41
N SER A 180 -11.56 44.12 -2.22
CA SER A 180 -12.99 43.98 -1.99
C SER A 180 -13.76 45.10 -2.68
N ALA A 181 -14.79 44.71 -3.41
CA ALA A 181 -15.68 45.57 -4.17
C ALA A 181 -16.07 46.85 -3.44
N SER A 182 -15.56 47.97 -3.93
CA SER A 182 -16.31 49.21 -3.94
C SER A 182 -16.26 49.77 -5.35
N THR A 183 -17.45 49.88 -5.95
CA THR A 183 -17.82 50.63 -7.16
C THR A 183 -17.55 49.97 -8.52
N LEU A 184 -18.66 49.42 -9.05
CA LEU A 184 -19.14 49.43 -10.45
C LEU A 184 -18.19 49.10 -11.61
N ASP A 185 -18.76 48.23 -12.45
CA ASP A 185 -18.53 48.02 -13.89
C ASP A 185 -17.46 47.03 -14.36
N ARG A 186 -17.99 46.12 -15.21
CA ARG A 186 -17.37 45.08 -16.04
C ARG A 186 -16.87 43.83 -15.32
N VAL A 187 -17.75 42.84 -15.38
CA VAL A 187 -17.43 41.42 -15.54
C VAL A 187 -16.30 41.28 -16.57
N ALA A 188 -15.07 41.11 -16.08
CA ALA A 188 -13.96 40.59 -16.85
C ALA A 188 -13.50 39.31 -16.14
N SER A 189 -13.61 38.22 -16.88
CA SER A 189 -13.37 36.84 -16.49
C SER A 189 -12.05 36.65 -15.74
N CYS A 190 -12.10 35.99 -14.59
CA CYS A 190 -11.01 35.10 -14.19
C CYS A 190 -11.00 33.89 -15.14
N PRO A 191 -9.84 33.39 -15.56
CA PRO A 191 -9.74 32.17 -16.37
C PRO A 191 -10.20 30.91 -15.61
#